data_AF-A0A520FWC9-F1
#
_entry.id   AF-A0A520FWC9-F1
#
_cell.length_a   1.000
_cell.length_b   1.000
_cell.length_c   1.000
_cell.angle_alpha   90.00
_cell.angle_beta   90.00
_cell.angle_gamma   90.00
#
_symmetry.space_group_name_H-M   'P 1'
#
loop_
_entity.id
_entity.type
_entity.pdbx_description
1 polymer ?
#
loop_
_entity_poly.entity_id
_entity_poly.type
_entity_poly.pdbx_seq_one_letter_code
_entity_poly.pdbx_strand_id
1 'polypeptide(L)' 'MPTDINVNEPVQINYWVERFGVSEEALRKAIADVGVSAQEVGEHLGKM' A
#
# COMPACT_ATOMS: atom_id res chain seq x y z
N MET A 1 -7.32 -5.78 -9.70
CA MET A 1 -6.19 -5.69 -8.74
C MET A 1 -6.57 -6.45 -7.49
N PRO A 2 -5.60 -7.08 -6.80
CA PRO A 2 -5.86 -7.71 -5.50
C PRO A 2 -6.38 -6.67 -4.51
N THR A 3 -7.20 -7.13 -3.56
CA THR A 3 -7.70 -6.33 -2.44
C THR A 3 -6.67 -6.13 -1.35
N ASP A 4 -5.63 -6.98 -1.34
CA ASP A 4 -4.54 -6.96 -0.36
C ASP A 4 -3.19 -6.64 -1.04
N ILE A 5 -2.31 -6.00 -0.29
CA ILE A 5 -0.96 -5.59 -0.69
C ILE A 5 0.03 -6.66 -0.26
N ASN A 6 0.63 -7.37 -1.24
CA ASN A 6 1.71 -8.30 -0.96
C ASN A 6 3.07 -7.61 -1.08
N VAL A 7 3.70 -7.32 0.06
CA VAL A 7 5.03 -6.69 0.14
C VAL A 7 6.20 -7.62 -0.21
N ASN A 8 5.95 -8.91 -0.45
CA ASN A 8 6.95 -9.87 -0.92
C ASN A 8 7.02 -9.93 -2.46
N GLU A 9 6.08 -9.29 -3.15
CA GLU A 9 6.00 -9.23 -4.61
C GLU A 9 6.43 -7.83 -5.08
N PRO A 10 7.65 -7.64 -5.59
CA PRO A 10 8.16 -6.32 -5.95
C PRO A 10 7.28 -5.56 -6.95
N VAL A 11 6.62 -6.28 -7.86
CA VAL A 11 5.68 -5.70 -8.83
C VAL A 11 4.47 -5.06 -8.14
N GLN A 12 3.96 -5.67 -7.06
CA GLN A 12 2.85 -5.10 -6.31
C GLN A 12 3.26 -3.85 -5.54
N ILE A 13 4.45 -3.85 -4.96
CA ILE A 13 4.97 -2.67 -4.25
C ILE A 13 5.02 -1.47 -5.20
N ASN A 14 5.62 -1.64 -6.38
CA ASN A 14 5.71 -0.58 -7.38
C ASN A 14 4.32 -0.07 -7.77
N TYR A 15 3.38 -0.98 -8.01
CA TYR A 15 2.01 -0.60 -8.34
C TYR A 15 1.35 0.24 -7.24
N TRP A 16 1.44 -0.18 -5.98
CA TRP A 16 0.77 0.53 -4.88
C TRP A 16 1.46 1.84 -4.53
N VAL A 17 2.78 1.90 -4.67
CA VAL A 17 3.57 3.14 -4.62
C VAL A 17 3.08 4.15 -5.66
N GLU A 18 2.93 3.70 -6.91
CA GLU A 18 2.43 4.56 -8.00
C GLU A 18 0.96 4.94 -7.79
N ARG A 19 0.11 3.98 -7.42
CA ARG A 19 -1.33 4.20 -7.23
C ARG A 19 -1.63 5.18 -6.10
N PHE A 20 -0.94 5.06 -4.97
CA PHE A 20 -1.14 5.96 -3.83
C PHE A 20 -0.30 7.23 -3.94
N GLY A 21 0.69 7.26 -4.84
CA GLY A 21 1.60 8.39 -5.01
C GLY A 21 2.45 8.66 -3.77
N VAL A 22 2.98 7.59 -3.17
CA VAL A 22 3.76 7.61 -1.92
C VAL A 22 5.10 6.89 -2.10
N SER A 23 6.07 7.11 -1.22
CA SER A 23 7.29 6.29 -1.22
C SER A 23 7.02 4.86 -0.76
N GLU A 24 7.88 3.91 -1.14
CA GLU A 24 7.81 2.53 -0.64
C GLU A 24 7.88 2.48 0.90
N GLU A 25 8.69 3.35 1.51
CA GLU A 25 8.78 3.45 2.97
C GLU A 25 7.43 3.85 3.60
N ALA A 26 6.77 4.87 3.04
CA ALA A 26 5.45 5.30 3.52
C ALA A 26 4.39 4.20 3.33
N LEU A 27 4.45 3.47 2.21
CA LEU A 27 3.59 2.33 1.96
C LEU A 27 3.80 1.22 3.00
N ARG A 28 5.06 0.83 3.25
CA ARG A 28 5.40 -0.21 4.24
C ARG A 28 5.02 0.19 5.66
N LYS A 29 5.17 1.48 5.99
CA LYS A 29 4.72 2.02 7.28
C LYS A 29 3.21 1.92 7.44
N ALA A 30 2.44 2.37 6.45
CA ALA A 30 0.99 2.28 6.49
C ALA A 30 0.51 0.82 6.62
N ILE A 31 1.15 -0.12 5.91
CA ILE A 31 0.86 -1.55 6.03
C ILE A 31 1.17 -2.08 7.43
N ALA A 32 2.25 -1.62 8.06
CA ALA A 32 2.58 -1.98 9.44
C ALA A 32 1.56 -1.43 10.44
N ASP A 33 0.97 -0.27 10.16
CA ASP A 33 0.03 0.42 11.06
C ASP A 33 -1.41 -0.13 10.93
N VAL A 34 -1.87 -0.49 9.72
CA VAL A 34 -3.28 -0.88 9.46
C VAL A 34 -3.47 -2.26 8.82
N GLY A 35 -2.39 -2.96 8.47
CA GLY A 35 -2.44 -4.26 7.80
C GLY A 35 -2.36 -4.16 6.28
N VAL A 36 -2.53 -5.30 5.60
CA VAL A 36 -2.29 -5.42 4.14
C VAL A 36 -3.47 -5.02 3.28
N SER A 37 -4.63 -4.71 3.86
CA SER A 37 -5.82 -4.30 3.10
C SER A 37 -5.52 -3.02 2.33
N ALA A 38 -5.66 -3.06 1.00
CA ALA A 38 -5.43 -1.89 0.16
C ALA A 38 -6.42 -0.76 0.43
N GLN A 39 -7.62 -1.10 0.90
CA GLN A 39 -8.61 -0.12 1.32
C GLN A 39 -8.16 0.60 2.59
N GLU A 40 -7.83 -0.15 3.66
CA GLU A 40 -7.44 0.43 4.95
C GLU A 40 -6.14 1.26 4.81
N VAL A 41 -5.19 0.76 4.01
CA VAL A 41 -3.96 1.49 3.69
C VAL A 41 -4.26 2.78 2.92
N GLY A 42 -5.15 2.71 1.92
CA GLY A 42 -5.57 3.89 1.15
C GLY A 42 -6.29 4.93 2.00
N GLU A 43 -7.19 4.51 2.89
CA GLU A 43 -7.88 5.37 3.85
C GLU A 43 -6.89 6.03 4.83
N HIS A 44 -5.95 5.24 5.38
CA HIS A 44 -4.91 5.72 6.28
C HIS A 44 -3.98 6.75 5.60
N LEU A 45 -3.65 6.56 4.33
CA LEU A 45 -2.82 7.46 3.53
C LEU A 45 -3.59 8.68 2.97
N GLY A 46 -4.92 8.72 3.09
CA GLY A 46 -5.77 9.74 2.48
C GLY A 46 -5.78 9.71 0.95
N LYS A 47 -5.74 8.50 0.36
CA LYS A 47 -5.63 8.24 -1.09
C LYS A 47 -6.79 7.42 -1.67
N MET A 48 -7.87 7.23 -0.90
CA MET A 48 -9.13 6.59 -1.31
C MET A 48 -10.12 7.62 -1.86
#